data_AF-A0A8H3R5A9-F1
#
_entry.id   AF-A0A8H3R5A9-F1
#
_cell.length_a   1.000
_cell.length_b   1.000
_cell.length_c   1.000
_cell.angle_alpha   90.00
_cell.angle_beta   90.00
_cell.angle_gamma   90.00
#
_symmetry.space_group_name_H-M   'P 1'
#
loop_
_entity.id
_entity.type
_entity.pdbx_description
1 polymer ?
#
loop_
_entity_poly.entity_id
_entity_poly.type
_entity_poly.pdbx_seq_one_letter_code
_entity_poly.pdbx_strand_id
1 'polypeptide(L)'
;MRSPNSPFAIFNYCKDAIIDWCADFKKIFSTLSVTECSFPKLHSWQYHAVTAIRKYEALNSLSTETYETLHKYHVKNPYRSSNRKEVMKQIVNAVKRKELTPSDRKLVYCKTTGFGKFLWELSLNAIDTKIKSLKKSNNPPHENIIEGLSQVILTLDTFLDTSSQESENDKFCIKVYESVHLENSQILRTSKEFQGKEWFSDVVVTPAEDQEQYSLAEGSWYRKVLLIFKFFRDSSKEPYELALVRWYDIFPEQPELYECSQLHYTKEYNAIPIGSIY
;
A
#
# COMPACT_ATOMS: atom_id res chain seq x y z
N MET A 1 46.10 15.16 -43.24
CA MET A 1 44.63 14.98 -43.32
C MET A 1 44.20 14.22 -42.07
N ARG A 2 43.49 14.87 -41.13
CA ARG A 2 42.92 14.18 -39.96
C ARG A 2 41.67 13.42 -40.42
N SER A 3 41.60 12.13 -40.08
CA SER A 3 40.44 11.27 -40.37
C SER A 3 39.15 11.91 -39.84
N PRO A 4 38.05 11.91 -40.61
CA PRO A 4 36.75 12.45 -40.19
C PRO A 4 36.13 11.69 -38.98
N ASN A 5 36.72 10.57 -38.57
CA ASN A 5 36.23 9.72 -37.47
C ASN A 5 37.05 9.86 -36.19
N SER A 6 37.70 10.99 -35.93
CA SER A 6 38.37 11.20 -34.63
C SER A 6 37.35 11.60 -33.56
N PRO A 7 37.40 11.04 -32.33
CA PRO A 7 36.50 11.42 -31.23
C PRO A 7 36.48 12.93 -30.97
N PHE A 8 37.59 13.61 -31.20
CA PHE A 8 37.73 15.07 -31.08
C PHE A 8 36.85 15.85 -32.08
N ALA A 9 36.63 15.34 -33.28
CA ALA A 9 35.78 16.01 -34.28
C ALA A 9 34.30 15.95 -33.88
N ILE A 10 33.86 14.82 -33.32
CA ILE A 10 32.48 14.59 -32.87
C ILE A 10 32.14 15.52 -31.69
N PHE A 11 33.05 15.67 -30.73
CA PHE A 11 32.81 16.55 -29.57
C PHE A 11 32.76 18.04 -29.94
N ASN A 12 33.57 18.48 -30.91
CA ASN A 12 33.52 19.85 -31.39
C ASN A 12 32.22 20.13 -32.14
N TYR A 13 31.82 19.23 -33.04
CA TYR A 13 30.52 19.32 -33.72
C TYR A 13 29.34 19.37 -32.75
N CYS A 14 29.35 18.51 -31.72
CA CYS A 14 28.32 18.50 -30.68
C CYS A 14 28.27 19.82 -29.89
N LYS A 15 29.42 20.41 -29.59
CA LYS A 15 29.50 21.71 -28.92
C LYS A 15 28.89 22.82 -29.76
N ASP A 16 29.23 22.86 -31.05
CA ASP A 16 28.72 23.89 -31.96
C ASP A 16 27.19 23.75 -32.14
N ALA A 17 26.69 22.52 -32.32
CA ALA A 17 25.26 22.24 -32.39
C ALA A 17 24.49 22.64 -31.12
N ILE A 18 25.08 22.45 -29.93
CA ILE A 18 24.48 22.89 -28.65
C ILE A 18 24.43 24.42 -28.57
N ILE A 19 25.48 25.11 -29.04
CA ILE A 19 25.54 26.58 -29.05
C ILE A 19 24.48 27.14 -30.00
N ASP A 20 24.39 26.59 -31.22
CA ASP A 20 23.40 27.00 -32.21
C ASP A 20 21.97 26.77 -31.70
N TRP A 21 21.71 25.60 -31.12
CA TRP A 21 20.42 25.29 -30.50
C TRP A 21 20.09 26.26 -29.34
N CYS A 22 21.05 26.59 -28.49
CA CYS A 22 20.85 27.55 -27.41
C CYS A 22 20.54 28.96 -27.94
N ALA A 23 21.17 29.36 -29.05
CA ALA A 23 20.93 30.64 -29.68
C ALA A 23 19.52 30.71 -30.28
N ASP A 24 19.09 29.67 -30.98
CA ASP A 24 17.73 29.56 -31.53
C ASP A 24 16.67 29.50 -30.43
N PHE A 25 16.91 28.73 -29.36
CA PHE A 25 16.03 28.68 -28.20
C PHE A 25 15.84 30.08 -27.59
N LYS A 26 16.93 30.82 -27.36
CA LYS A 26 16.86 32.19 -26.85
C LYS A 26 16.12 33.11 -27.82
N LYS A 27 16.38 33.02 -29.12
CA LYS A 27 15.70 33.84 -30.13
C LYS A 27 14.18 33.64 -30.11
N ILE A 28 13.72 32.39 -30.00
CA ILE A 28 12.28 32.04 -29.99
C ILE A 28 11.61 32.46 -28.68
N PHE A 29 12.25 32.20 -27.54
CA PHE A 29 11.62 32.36 -26.22
C PHE A 29 11.98 33.66 -25.50
N SER A 30 12.87 34.49 -26.05
CA SER A 30 13.27 35.78 -25.47
C SER A 30 12.08 36.71 -25.18
N THR A 31 11.06 36.72 -26.05
CA THR A 31 9.86 37.54 -25.89
C THR A 31 8.94 37.06 -24.77
N LEU A 32 9.09 35.80 -24.35
CA LEU A 32 8.26 35.14 -23.33
C LEU A 32 8.93 35.10 -21.95
N SER A 33 10.23 35.39 -21.88
CA SER A 33 11.03 35.27 -20.66
C SER A 33 11.45 36.63 -20.13
N VAL A 34 10.99 36.98 -18.93
CA VAL A 34 11.41 38.20 -18.20
C VAL A 34 12.93 38.23 -17.93
N THR A 35 13.56 37.06 -17.84
CA THR A 35 14.99 36.89 -17.53
C THR A 35 15.87 36.60 -18.75
N GLU A 36 15.40 36.89 -19.98
CA GLU A 36 16.15 36.62 -21.23
C GLU A 36 16.64 35.16 -21.36
N CYS A 37 15.85 34.22 -20.84
CA CYS A 37 16.16 32.78 -20.82
C CYS A 37 17.48 32.44 -20.09
N SER A 38 17.89 33.21 -19.08
CA SER A 38 19.09 32.96 -18.26
C SER A 38 18.90 31.86 -17.20
N PHE A 39 18.45 30.68 -17.62
CA PHE A 39 18.23 29.56 -16.70
C PHE A 39 19.55 28.86 -16.35
N PRO A 40 19.80 28.52 -15.07
CA PRO A 40 20.97 27.72 -14.67
C PRO A 40 21.09 26.39 -15.42
N LYS A 41 19.95 25.75 -15.73
CA LYS A 41 19.92 24.52 -16.55
C LYS A 41 20.37 24.77 -17.99
N LEU A 42 19.95 25.87 -18.60
CA LEU A 42 20.37 26.24 -19.96
C LEU A 42 21.86 26.61 -19.99
N HIS A 43 22.34 27.32 -18.97
CA HIS A 43 23.76 27.62 -18.82
C HIS A 43 24.60 26.34 -18.66
N SER A 44 24.17 25.42 -17.81
CA SER A 44 24.82 24.12 -17.63
C SER A 44 24.85 23.30 -18.93
N TRP A 45 23.73 23.29 -19.67
CA TRP A 45 23.65 22.63 -20.97
C TRP A 45 24.63 23.24 -21.98
N GLN A 46 24.65 24.56 -22.11
CA GLN A 46 25.48 25.27 -23.08
C GLN A 46 26.98 25.13 -22.81
N TYR A 47 27.41 25.31 -21.56
CA TYR A 47 28.83 25.42 -21.22
C TYR A 47 29.44 24.15 -20.65
N HIS A 48 28.63 23.31 -19.99
CA HIS A 48 29.15 22.20 -19.20
C HIS A 48 28.80 20.81 -19.73
N ALA A 49 27.80 20.66 -20.63
CA ALA A 49 27.38 19.35 -21.13
C ALA A 49 28.52 18.58 -21.82
N VAL A 50 29.20 19.18 -22.79
CA VAL A 50 30.31 18.52 -23.52
C VAL A 50 31.50 18.25 -22.59
N THR A 51 31.80 19.15 -21.67
CA THR A 51 32.87 18.93 -20.68
C THR A 51 32.53 17.80 -19.71
N ALA A 52 31.25 17.67 -19.34
CA ALA A 52 30.77 16.58 -18.48
C ALA A 52 30.83 15.23 -19.23
N ILE A 53 30.36 15.16 -20.48
CA ILE A 53 30.47 13.94 -21.30
C ILE A 53 31.94 13.54 -21.47
N ARG A 54 32.84 14.50 -21.71
CA ARG A 54 34.26 14.19 -21.85
C ARG A 54 34.87 13.61 -20.57
N LYS A 55 34.41 14.05 -19.41
CA LYS A 55 34.94 13.64 -18.10
C LYS A 55 34.29 12.36 -17.56
N TYR A 56 33.01 12.17 -17.81
CA TYR A 56 32.16 11.12 -17.22
C TYR A 56 31.59 10.13 -18.24
N GLU A 57 31.99 10.25 -19.51
CA GLU A 57 31.60 9.43 -20.68
C GLU A 57 30.12 9.50 -21.08
N ALA A 58 29.24 9.85 -20.14
CA ALA A 58 27.81 10.05 -20.35
C ALA A 58 27.28 11.14 -19.41
N LEU A 59 26.16 11.77 -19.78
CA LEU A 59 25.44 12.68 -18.88
C LEU A 59 24.55 11.92 -17.88
N ASN A 60 24.06 10.76 -18.29
CA ASN A 60 23.07 10.00 -17.51
C ASN A 60 23.70 9.08 -16.46
N SER A 61 25.02 8.92 -16.46
CA SER A 61 25.73 8.05 -15.51
C SER A 61 25.60 8.52 -14.05
N LEU A 62 25.20 9.78 -13.82
CA LEU A 62 24.95 10.38 -12.51
C LEU A 62 23.49 10.82 -12.32
N SER A 63 22.55 10.24 -13.08
CA SER A 63 21.13 10.54 -12.92
C SER A 63 20.62 10.14 -11.53
N THR A 64 19.74 10.96 -10.95
CA THR A 64 19.05 10.63 -9.69
C THR A 64 17.83 9.73 -9.90
N GLU A 65 17.55 9.30 -11.12
CA GLU A 65 16.39 8.49 -11.48
C GLU A 65 16.31 7.17 -10.70
N THR A 66 17.45 6.48 -10.52
CA THR A 66 17.52 5.25 -9.71
C THR A 66 17.17 5.54 -8.26
N TYR A 67 17.69 6.63 -7.69
CA TYR A 67 17.39 7.03 -6.31
C TYR A 67 15.91 7.39 -6.13
N GLU A 68 15.34 8.16 -7.07
CA GLU A 68 13.92 8.50 -7.05
C GLU A 68 13.03 7.26 -7.15
N THR A 69 13.42 6.29 -7.97
CA THR A 69 12.72 5.01 -8.11
C THR A 69 12.77 4.20 -6.83
N LEU A 70 13.96 4.05 -6.22
CA LEU A 70 14.13 3.36 -4.95
C LEU A 70 13.36 4.04 -3.81
N HIS A 71 13.41 5.38 -3.74
CA HIS A 71 12.68 6.13 -2.72
C HIS A 71 11.16 5.99 -2.88
N LYS A 72 10.65 6.03 -4.11
CA LYS A 72 9.23 5.73 -4.37
C LYS A 72 8.88 4.33 -3.90
N TYR A 73 9.69 3.34 -4.26
CA TYR A 73 9.39 1.93 -4.02
C TYR A 73 9.51 1.51 -2.55
N HIS A 74 10.56 1.94 -1.86
CA HIS A 74 10.88 1.50 -0.50
C HIS A 74 10.42 2.45 0.60
N VAL A 75 10.11 3.71 0.27
CA VAL A 75 9.68 4.70 1.26
C VAL A 75 8.25 5.14 1.01
N LYS A 76 7.96 5.74 -0.15
CA LYS A 76 6.62 6.31 -0.41
C LYS A 76 5.52 5.25 -0.45
N ASN A 77 5.76 4.13 -1.11
CA ASN A 77 4.76 3.05 -1.21
C ASN A 77 4.46 2.43 0.16
N PRO A 78 5.45 1.94 0.94
CA PRO A 78 5.24 1.45 2.30
C PRO A 78 4.60 2.48 3.24
N TYR A 79 5.01 3.74 3.16
CA TYR A 79 4.44 4.82 3.96
C TYR A 79 2.94 5.01 3.70
N ARG A 80 2.53 5.02 2.41
CA ARG A 80 1.12 5.16 2.03
C ARG A 80 0.27 3.97 2.47
N SER A 81 0.84 2.77 2.49
CA SER A 81 0.19 1.57 3.01
C SER A 81 0.20 1.43 4.53
N SER A 82 0.93 2.29 5.25
CA SER A 82 1.00 2.28 6.70
C SER A 82 -0.27 2.86 7.32
N ASN A 83 -0.62 2.45 8.54
CA ASN A 83 -1.69 3.07 9.32
C ASN A 83 -1.23 4.34 10.06
N ARG A 84 -0.08 4.90 9.67
CA ARG A 84 0.58 6.09 10.25
C ARG A 84 0.97 5.99 11.73
N LYS A 85 0.79 4.84 12.39
CA LYS A 85 1.35 4.53 13.72
C LYS A 85 2.68 3.81 13.55
N GLU A 86 3.68 4.13 14.41
CA GLU A 86 5.03 3.54 14.34
C GLU A 86 5.61 3.44 12.91
N VAL A 87 5.44 4.51 12.12
CA VAL A 87 5.66 4.54 10.66
C VAL A 87 6.98 3.90 10.23
N MET A 88 8.09 4.23 10.90
CA MET A 88 9.41 3.73 10.52
C MET A 88 9.51 2.22 10.63
N LYS A 89 8.95 1.64 11.70
CA LYS A 89 8.93 0.19 11.92
C LYS A 89 8.09 -0.51 10.86
N GLN A 90 6.93 0.07 10.50
CA GLN A 90 6.08 -0.46 9.45
C GLN A 90 6.74 -0.39 8.07
N ILE A 91 7.44 0.71 7.74
CA ILE A 91 8.20 0.83 6.49
C ILE A 91 9.30 -0.22 6.43
N VAL A 92 10.10 -0.35 7.50
CA VAL A 92 11.20 -1.33 7.57
C VAL A 92 10.67 -2.76 7.41
N ASN A 93 9.59 -3.11 8.12
CA ASN A 93 8.99 -4.43 8.04
C ASN A 93 8.40 -4.69 6.64
N ALA A 94 7.75 -3.71 6.02
CA ALA A 94 7.23 -3.82 4.67
C ALA A 94 8.33 -4.06 3.63
N VAL A 95 9.47 -3.36 3.74
CA VAL A 95 10.62 -3.55 2.84
C VAL A 95 11.24 -4.95 3.04
N LYS A 96 11.45 -5.38 4.28
CA LYS A 96 11.94 -6.74 4.59
C LYS A 96 11.07 -7.84 4.00
N ARG A 97 9.74 -7.71 4.11
CA ARG A 97 8.79 -8.69 3.57
C ARG A 97 8.83 -8.77 2.04
N LYS A 98 9.12 -7.65 1.35
CA LYS A 98 9.25 -7.62 -0.11
C LYS A 98 10.47 -8.37 -0.62
N GLU A 99 11.62 -8.23 0.04
CA GLU A 99 12.84 -8.95 -0.37
C GLU A 99 12.71 -10.48 -0.21
N LEU A 100 11.80 -10.93 0.66
CA LEU A 100 11.62 -12.34 1.00
C LEU A 100 10.52 -13.06 0.19
N THR A 101 9.70 -12.33 -0.59
CA THR A 101 8.57 -12.94 -1.33
C THR A 101 8.74 -12.71 -2.84
N PRO A 102 9.22 -13.68 -3.64
CA PRO A 102 9.27 -13.57 -5.08
C PRO A 102 7.91 -14.01 -5.65
N SER A 103 7.06 -13.08 -6.06
CA SER A 103 5.80 -13.46 -6.69
C SER A 103 5.23 -12.36 -7.58
N ASP A 104 5.52 -12.48 -8.87
CA ASP A 104 4.84 -11.86 -10.00
C ASP A 104 3.37 -12.31 -10.11
N ARG A 105 2.48 -11.76 -9.28
CA ARG A 105 1.03 -11.87 -9.52
C ARG A 105 0.44 -10.49 -9.79
N LYS A 106 -0.16 -10.34 -10.99
CA LYS A 106 -1.03 -9.20 -11.32
C LYS A 106 -2.32 -9.32 -10.53
N LEU A 107 -2.65 -8.30 -9.75
CA LEU A 107 -3.83 -8.24 -8.89
C LEU A 107 -4.98 -7.47 -9.55
N VAL A 108 -6.22 -7.95 -9.34
CA VAL A 108 -7.47 -7.43 -9.91
C VAL A 108 -8.45 -7.13 -8.77
N TYR A 109 -8.93 -5.87 -8.69
CA TYR A 109 -9.90 -5.41 -7.69
C TYR A 109 -11.18 -6.25 -7.69
N CYS A 110 -11.69 -6.59 -6.51
CA CYS A 110 -12.89 -7.43 -6.36
C CYS A 110 -13.97 -6.68 -5.60
N LYS A 111 -15.17 -6.53 -6.18
CA LYS A 111 -16.33 -6.01 -5.44
C LYS A 111 -16.98 -7.13 -4.62
N THR A 112 -17.75 -6.76 -3.62
CA THR A 112 -18.54 -7.70 -2.80
C THR A 112 -19.80 -8.11 -3.56
N THR A 113 -20.08 -9.42 -3.66
CA THR A 113 -21.31 -9.94 -4.28
C THR A 113 -22.42 -10.16 -3.26
N GLY A 114 -22.08 -10.47 -2.01
CA GLY A 114 -23.06 -10.65 -0.95
C GLY A 114 -22.47 -11.09 0.38
N PHE A 115 -23.21 -10.84 1.47
CA PHE A 115 -22.85 -11.29 2.81
C PHE A 115 -23.50 -12.64 3.10
N GLY A 116 -22.75 -13.51 3.78
CA GLY A 116 -23.25 -14.77 4.26
C GLY A 116 -24.09 -14.62 5.53
N LYS A 117 -24.05 -15.63 6.41
CA LYS A 117 -24.88 -15.69 7.61
C LYS A 117 -24.62 -14.51 8.56
N PHE A 118 -25.69 -13.81 8.94
CA PHE A 118 -25.68 -12.79 9.98
C PHE A 118 -25.51 -13.44 11.37
N LEU A 119 -24.59 -12.91 12.17
CA LEU A 119 -24.30 -13.41 13.51
C LEU A 119 -24.98 -12.55 14.58
N TRP A 120 -24.59 -11.28 14.68
CA TRP A 120 -25.05 -10.38 15.73
C TRP A 120 -25.12 -8.93 15.24
N GLU A 121 -26.04 -8.19 15.83
CA GLU A 121 -26.07 -6.73 15.79
C GLU A 121 -25.80 -6.23 17.20
N LEU A 122 -24.84 -5.32 17.33
CA LEU A 122 -24.39 -4.82 18.62
C LEU A 122 -23.98 -3.35 18.52
N SER A 123 -24.35 -2.59 19.55
CA SER A 123 -23.82 -1.25 19.77
C SER A 123 -22.39 -1.33 20.32
N LEU A 124 -21.56 -0.33 20.01
CA LEU A 124 -20.18 -0.27 20.51
C LEU A 124 -20.12 -0.39 22.05
N ASN A 125 -21.06 0.23 22.76
CA ASN A 125 -21.12 0.21 24.23
C ASN A 125 -21.44 -1.18 24.82
N ALA A 126 -21.97 -2.09 23.99
CA ALA A 126 -22.32 -3.45 24.40
C ALA A 126 -21.24 -4.49 24.04
N ILE A 127 -20.10 -4.09 23.46
CA ILE A 127 -19.02 -5.02 23.07
C ILE A 127 -18.47 -5.74 24.31
N ASP A 128 -18.14 -5.01 25.38
CA ASP A 128 -17.55 -5.62 26.58
C ASP A 128 -18.47 -6.61 27.28
N THR A 129 -19.77 -6.28 27.36
CA THR A 129 -20.77 -7.17 27.94
C THR A 129 -20.95 -8.41 27.07
N LYS A 130 -20.91 -8.27 25.73
CA LYS A 130 -20.95 -9.38 24.79
C LYS A 130 -19.72 -10.28 24.92
N ILE A 131 -18.51 -9.72 25.00
CA ILE A 131 -17.27 -10.50 25.20
C ILE A 131 -17.35 -11.32 26.50
N LYS A 132 -17.81 -10.71 27.60
CA LYS A 132 -18.00 -11.41 28.89
C LYS A 132 -19.03 -12.53 28.77
N SER A 133 -20.12 -12.32 28.03
CA SER A 133 -21.14 -13.34 27.77
C SER A 133 -20.59 -14.51 26.96
N LEU A 134 -19.82 -14.24 25.90
CA LEU A 134 -19.26 -15.27 25.03
C LEU A 134 -18.26 -16.17 25.78
N LYS A 135 -17.41 -15.57 26.61
CA LYS A 135 -16.45 -16.30 27.46
C LYS A 135 -17.10 -17.22 28.50
N LYS A 136 -18.36 -16.94 28.89
CA LYS A 136 -19.10 -17.71 29.90
C LYS A 136 -20.06 -18.75 29.31
N SER A 137 -20.19 -18.81 27.98
CA SER A 137 -21.11 -19.72 27.32
C SER A 137 -20.58 -21.15 27.28
N ASN A 138 -21.48 -22.14 27.26
CA ASN A 138 -21.11 -23.57 27.24
C ASN A 138 -20.35 -23.97 25.96
N ASN A 139 -20.55 -23.23 24.86
CA ASN A 139 -19.84 -23.39 23.59
C ASN A 139 -19.33 -22.02 23.14
N PRO A 140 -18.18 -21.56 23.65
CA PRO A 140 -17.63 -20.26 23.27
C PRO A 140 -17.30 -20.24 21.78
N PRO A 141 -17.53 -19.12 21.08
CA PRO A 141 -17.02 -18.94 19.73
C PRO A 141 -15.50 -18.99 19.75
N HIS A 142 -14.91 -19.25 18.58
CA HIS A 142 -13.47 -19.31 18.41
C HIS A 142 -12.75 -18.06 18.97
N GLU A 143 -11.58 -18.25 19.57
CA GLU A 143 -10.78 -17.20 20.23
C GLU A 143 -10.54 -15.98 19.32
N ASN A 144 -10.20 -16.16 18.04
CA ASN A 144 -10.10 -15.11 17.01
C ASN A 144 -11.30 -14.14 16.96
N ILE A 145 -12.54 -14.61 17.17
CA ILE A 145 -13.74 -13.75 17.16
C ILE A 145 -13.76 -12.88 18.42
N ILE A 146 -13.39 -13.46 19.56
CA ILE A 146 -13.29 -12.76 20.84
C ILE A 146 -12.16 -11.73 20.79
N GLU A 147 -11.00 -12.12 20.25
CA GLU A 147 -9.86 -11.26 20.01
C GLU A 147 -10.24 -10.11 19.06
N GLY A 148 -10.87 -10.43 17.93
CA GLY A 148 -11.38 -9.43 17.01
C GLY A 148 -12.30 -8.43 17.71
N LEU A 149 -13.31 -8.90 18.46
CA LEU A 149 -14.25 -8.02 19.15
C LEU A 149 -13.55 -7.10 20.16
N SER A 150 -12.49 -7.58 20.82
CA SER A 150 -11.70 -6.78 21.76
C SER A 150 -10.93 -5.64 21.08
N GLN A 151 -10.59 -5.79 19.80
CA GLN A 151 -9.82 -4.81 19.02
C GLN A 151 -10.71 -3.90 18.15
N VAL A 152 -11.99 -4.23 17.98
CA VAL A 152 -12.92 -3.51 17.08
C VAL A 152 -12.92 -2.00 17.34
N ILE A 153 -13.05 -1.56 18.60
CA ILE A 153 -13.12 -0.13 18.93
C ILE A 153 -11.81 0.57 18.52
N LEU A 154 -10.65 0.05 18.95
CA LEU A 154 -9.34 0.61 18.61
C LEU A 154 -9.08 0.67 17.10
N THR A 155 -9.51 -0.35 16.36
CA THR A 155 -9.37 -0.40 14.91
C THR A 155 -10.31 0.56 14.20
N LEU A 156 -11.53 0.76 14.72
CA LEU A 156 -12.49 1.72 14.21
C LEU A 156 -12.08 3.16 14.49
N ASP A 157 -11.56 3.45 15.68
CA ASP A 157 -11.00 4.77 15.99
C ASP A 157 -9.87 5.10 15.00
N THR A 158 -8.96 4.15 14.78
CA THR A 158 -7.87 4.34 13.80
C THR A 158 -8.39 4.52 12.36
N PHE A 159 -9.45 3.80 11.98
CA PHE A 159 -10.07 3.92 10.66
C PHE A 159 -10.79 5.26 10.51
N LEU A 160 -11.54 5.69 11.53
CA LEU A 160 -12.34 6.91 11.52
C LEU A 160 -11.48 8.17 11.68
N ASP A 161 -10.39 8.12 12.44
CA ASP A 161 -9.39 9.20 12.58
C ASP A 161 -8.78 9.60 11.24
N THR A 162 -8.71 8.69 10.27
CA THR A 162 -8.30 9.04 8.90
C THR A 162 -9.38 9.77 8.10
N SER A 163 -10.60 9.84 8.62
CA SER A 163 -11.81 10.30 7.92
C SER A 163 -12.63 11.38 8.66
N SER A 164 -12.24 11.81 9.87
CA SER A 164 -13.13 12.63 10.70
C SER A 164 -13.08 14.13 10.37
N GLN A 165 -14.24 14.65 9.94
CA GLN A 165 -14.86 15.75 10.67
C GLN A 165 -15.91 15.15 11.63
N GLU A 166 -15.89 15.67 12.85
CA GLU A 166 -16.60 15.18 14.04
C GLU A 166 -18.10 15.54 14.03
N SER A 167 -18.92 14.64 14.58
CA SER A 167 -20.24 14.99 15.12
C SER A 167 -20.49 14.17 16.38
N GLU A 168 -20.80 14.85 17.48
CA GLU A 168 -20.81 14.32 18.86
C GLU A 168 -22.04 13.46 19.23
N ASN A 169 -22.84 12.95 18.27
CA ASN A 169 -24.10 12.29 18.65
C ASN A 169 -24.52 11.09 17.79
N ASP A 170 -23.58 10.48 17.08
CA ASP A 170 -23.90 9.41 16.14
C ASP A 170 -24.07 8.08 16.90
N LYS A 171 -25.20 7.40 16.72
CA LYS A 171 -25.41 6.06 17.28
C LYS A 171 -24.68 5.04 16.41
N PHE A 172 -23.53 4.59 16.90
CA PHE A 172 -22.72 3.57 16.21
C PHE A 172 -23.23 2.15 16.47
N CYS A 173 -23.46 1.41 15.38
CA CYS A 173 -23.87 0.01 15.40
C CYS A 173 -23.00 -0.83 14.47
N ILE A 174 -22.72 -2.06 14.90
CA ILE A 174 -21.98 -3.04 14.12
C ILE A 174 -22.86 -4.27 13.86
N LYS A 175 -22.92 -4.70 12.60
CA LYS A 175 -23.50 -5.99 12.20
C LYS A 175 -22.38 -6.94 11.80
N VAL A 176 -22.22 -8.05 12.52
CA VAL A 176 -21.16 -9.05 12.29
C VAL A 176 -21.69 -10.19 11.42
N TYR A 177 -20.89 -10.63 10.46
CA TYR A 177 -21.21 -11.70 9.53
C TYR A 177 -20.18 -12.84 9.61
N GLU A 178 -20.64 -14.04 9.29
CA GLU A 178 -19.82 -15.27 9.28
C GLU A 178 -18.93 -15.36 8.03
N SER A 179 -19.40 -14.79 6.91
CA SER A 179 -18.70 -14.83 5.64
C SER A 179 -19.11 -13.70 4.71
N VAL A 180 -18.27 -13.41 3.72
CA VAL A 180 -18.58 -12.52 2.60
C VAL A 180 -18.13 -13.18 1.31
N HIS A 181 -18.96 -13.05 0.28
CA HIS A 181 -18.72 -13.50 -1.08
C HIS A 181 -18.16 -12.33 -1.89
N LEU A 182 -17.06 -12.60 -2.59
CA LEU A 182 -16.40 -11.65 -3.49
C LEU A 182 -16.79 -11.97 -4.95
N GLU A 183 -16.69 -10.98 -5.84
CA GLU A 183 -16.98 -11.14 -7.29
C GLU A 183 -16.07 -12.15 -7.97
N ASN A 184 -14.85 -12.32 -7.48
CA ASN A 184 -13.90 -13.33 -7.96
C ASN A 184 -14.26 -14.78 -7.56
N SER A 185 -15.48 -15.01 -7.06
CA SER A 185 -15.96 -16.31 -6.55
C SER A 185 -15.21 -16.85 -5.32
N GLN A 186 -14.35 -16.04 -4.68
CA GLN A 186 -13.77 -16.37 -3.39
C GLN A 186 -14.76 -16.07 -2.25
N ILE A 187 -14.58 -16.79 -1.14
CA ILE A 187 -15.40 -16.65 0.06
C ILE A 187 -14.49 -16.40 1.24
N LEU A 188 -14.62 -15.22 1.85
CA LEU A 188 -13.97 -14.92 3.12
C LEU A 188 -14.83 -15.46 4.26
N ARG A 189 -14.21 -16.18 5.20
CA ARG A 189 -14.90 -16.77 6.35
C ARG A 189 -14.19 -16.44 7.65
N THR A 190 -14.98 -16.07 8.66
CA THR A 190 -14.54 -15.83 10.04
C THR A 190 -14.94 -16.97 10.97
N SER A 191 -15.78 -17.89 10.50
CA SER A 191 -16.17 -19.07 11.26
C SER A 191 -16.76 -20.15 10.34
N LYS A 192 -16.16 -21.34 10.39
CA LYS A 192 -16.81 -22.66 10.38
C LYS A 192 -15.76 -23.75 10.41
N GLU A 193 -16.08 -24.85 11.09
CA GLU A 193 -15.39 -26.12 10.89
C GLU A 193 -15.70 -26.59 9.46
N PHE A 194 -14.74 -26.49 8.55
CA PHE A 194 -14.83 -27.21 7.29
C PHE A 194 -14.15 -28.55 7.48
N GLN A 195 -14.94 -29.63 7.46
CA GLN A 195 -14.44 -31.00 7.70
C GLN A 195 -13.74 -31.18 9.06
N GLY A 196 -14.28 -30.57 10.13
CA GLY A 196 -13.72 -30.70 11.49
C GLY A 196 -12.41 -29.94 11.72
N LYS A 197 -12.02 -29.05 10.80
CA LYS A 197 -10.91 -28.11 10.97
C LYS A 197 -11.39 -26.68 10.86
N GLU A 198 -10.84 -25.82 11.70
CA GLU A 198 -11.10 -24.38 11.71
C GLU A 198 -10.69 -23.76 10.35
N TRP A 199 -11.64 -23.14 9.66
CA TRP A 199 -11.41 -22.51 8.35
C TRP A 199 -11.48 -20.99 8.48
N PHE A 200 -10.34 -20.36 8.76
CA PHE A 200 -10.16 -18.91 8.70
C PHE A 200 -9.57 -18.50 7.36
N SER A 201 -10.07 -17.40 6.79
CA SER A 201 -9.48 -16.85 5.58
C SER A 201 -8.25 -16.01 5.94
N ASP A 202 -7.08 -16.49 5.51
CA ASP A 202 -5.89 -15.67 5.34
C ASP A 202 -5.98 -14.97 3.99
N VAL A 203 -5.80 -13.65 4.02
CA VAL A 203 -6.05 -12.78 2.87
C VAL A 203 -4.84 -11.94 2.53
N VAL A 204 -4.74 -11.58 1.26
CA VAL A 204 -3.71 -10.67 0.78
C VAL A 204 -4.33 -9.29 0.57
N VAL A 205 -3.69 -8.24 1.09
CA VAL A 205 -4.20 -6.85 0.97
C VAL A 205 -3.18 -5.96 0.28
N THR A 206 -3.64 -5.14 -0.67
CA THR A 206 -2.79 -4.13 -1.35
C THR A 206 -3.06 -2.71 -0.84
N PRO A 207 -2.10 -1.77 -1.02
CA PRO A 207 -2.34 -0.34 -0.86
C PRO A 207 -3.47 0.21 -1.76
N ALA A 208 -4.05 1.35 -1.36
CA ALA A 208 -5.18 2.01 -2.00
C ALA A 208 -4.89 2.65 -3.39
N GLU A 209 -5.98 2.98 -4.09
CA GLU A 209 -6.29 3.05 -5.53
C GLU A 209 -5.57 4.05 -6.47
N ASP A 210 -4.55 4.81 -6.08
CA ASP A 210 -4.04 5.88 -6.98
C ASP A 210 -3.07 5.41 -8.10
N GLN A 211 -3.20 4.18 -8.60
CA GLN A 211 -2.30 3.62 -9.62
C GLN A 211 -3.01 3.29 -10.93
N GLU A 212 -3.52 4.32 -11.62
CA GLU A 212 -3.99 4.18 -13.01
C GLU A 212 -2.86 4.06 -14.05
N GLN A 213 -1.57 3.92 -13.68
CA GLN A 213 -0.56 3.85 -14.74
C GLN A 213 0.66 2.95 -14.59
N TYR A 214 0.86 2.21 -13.50
CA TYR A 214 1.99 1.27 -13.42
C TYR A 214 1.63 0.03 -12.59
N SER A 215 0.72 -0.80 -13.10
CA SER A 215 0.45 -2.13 -12.55
C SER A 215 1.60 -3.09 -12.87
N LEU A 216 2.69 -3.01 -12.11
CA LEU A 216 3.73 -4.04 -12.10
C LEU A 216 4.14 -4.37 -10.66
N ALA A 217 3.71 -5.58 -10.26
CA ALA A 217 4.29 -6.50 -9.30
C ALA A 217 4.57 -6.05 -7.85
N GLU A 218 4.19 -6.95 -6.95
CA GLU A 218 4.88 -7.25 -5.68
C GLU A 218 4.66 -6.35 -4.46
N GLY A 219 3.76 -6.87 -3.62
CA GLY A 219 3.57 -6.50 -2.23
C GLY A 219 2.38 -7.22 -1.63
N SER A 220 2.32 -8.55 -1.73
CA SER A 220 1.23 -9.33 -1.13
C SER A 220 1.38 -9.35 0.39
N TRP A 221 0.51 -8.64 1.10
CA TRP A 221 0.54 -8.59 2.56
C TRP A 221 -0.44 -9.59 3.15
N TYR A 222 0.06 -10.67 3.74
CA TYR A 222 -0.77 -11.67 4.40
C TYR A 222 -1.37 -11.09 5.68
N ARG A 223 -2.68 -11.27 5.84
CA ARG A 223 -3.39 -10.92 7.05
C ARG A 223 -4.43 -11.98 7.36
N LYS A 224 -4.64 -12.29 8.63
CA LYS A 224 -5.72 -13.18 9.07
C LYS A 224 -6.98 -12.36 9.31
N VAL A 225 -8.10 -12.75 8.71
CA VAL A 225 -9.38 -12.12 8.99
C VAL A 225 -9.92 -12.63 10.32
N LEU A 226 -10.11 -11.72 11.27
CA LEU A 226 -10.68 -12.02 12.59
C LEU A 226 -12.19 -11.77 12.64
N LEU A 227 -12.66 -10.70 12.00
CA LEU A 227 -14.08 -10.33 11.94
C LEU A 227 -14.44 -9.73 10.59
N ILE A 228 -15.66 -9.98 10.15
CA ILE A 228 -16.28 -9.35 8.97
C ILE A 228 -17.51 -8.64 9.50
N PHE A 229 -17.62 -7.33 9.26
CA PHE A 229 -18.70 -6.55 9.81
C PHE A 229 -19.09 -5.34 8.96
N LYS A 230 -20.35 -4.94 9.09
CA LYS A 230 -20.85 -3.67 8.58
C LYS A 230 -20.91 -2.67 9.72
N PHE A 231 -20.29 -1.51 9.53
CA PHE A 231 -20.28 -0.42 10.48
C PHE A 231 -21.25 0.67 10.03
N PHE A 232 -22.19 1.04 10.91
CA PHE A 232 -23.23 2.02 10.65
C PHE A 232 -22.97 3.27 11.49
N ARG A 233 -22.92 4.44 10.80
CA ARG A 233 -22.84 5.77 11.39
C ARG A 233 -24.17 6.47 11.12
N ASP A 234 -25.09 6.34 12.08
CA ASP A 234 -26.52 6.67 11.99
C ASP A 234 -27.31 5.93 10.91
N SER A 235 -28.62 5.83 11.11
CA SER A 235 -29.54 5.00 10.30
C SER A 235 -29.76 5.49 8.87
N SER A 236 -29.11 6.57 8.43
CA SER A 236 -29.35 7.23 7.14
C SER A 236 -28.18 7.15 6.15
N LYS A 237 -26.99 6.71 6.58
CA LYS A 237 -25.81 6.56 5.68
C LYS A 237 -25.57 5.10 5.30
N GLU A 238 -25.00 4.90 4.11
CA GLU A 238 -24.53 3.59 3.68
C GLU A 238 -23.50 3.04 4.67
N PRO A 239 -23.59 1.75 5.05
CA PRO A 239 -22.65 1.16 5.98
C PRO A 239 -21.27 0.97 5.36
N TYR A 240 -20.23 1.13 6.16
CA TYR A 240 -18.90 0.71 5.79
C TYR A 240 -18.79 -0.82 5.90
N GLU A 241 -18.44 -1.47 4.80
CA GLU A 241 -18.18 -2.90 4.73
C GLU A 241 -16.71 -3.18 5.08
N LEU A 242 -16.46 -3.64 6.31
CA LEU A 242 -15.12 -3.75 6.87
C LEU A 242 -14.77 -5.19 7.27
N ALA A 243 -13.49 -5.52 7.15
CA ALA A 243 -12.88 -6.68 7.78
C ALA A 243 -11.85 -6.23 8.82
N LEU A 244 -11.92 -6.80 10.02
CA LEU A 244 -10.85 -6.69 11.01
C LEU A 244 -9.81 -7.75 10.73
N VAL A 245 -8.59 -7.31 10.50
CA VAL A 245 -7.47 -8.15 10.12
C VAL A 245 -6.31 -8.05 11.09
N ARG A 246 -5.68 -9.18 11.36
CA ARG A 246 -4.44 -9.29 12.13
C ARG A 246 -3.27 -9.55 11.19
N TRP A 247 -2.14 -8.91 11.43
CA TRP A 247 -0.99 -9.01 10.54
C TRP A 247 -0.13 -10.24 10.82
N TYR A 248 0.43 -10.78 9.73
CA TYR A 248 1.54 -11.72 9.79
C TYR A 248 2.88 -10.97 9.70
N ASP A 249 3.88 -11.48 10.41
CA ASP A 249 5.27 -11.10 10.26
C ASP A 249 6.15 -12.35 10.13
N ILE A 250 7.30 -12.21 9.48
CA ILE A 250 8.17 -13.34 9.20
C ILE A 250 9.00 -13.64 10.44
N PHE A 251 9.18 -14.92 10.78
CA PHE A 251 10.09 -15.31 11.85
C PHE A 251 11.54 -14.92 11.49
N PRO A 252 12.22 -14.07 12.28
CA PRO A 252 13.55 -13.60 11.93
C PRO A 252 14.65 -14.67 12.11
N GLU A 253 14.43 -15.66 12.97
CA GLU A 253 15.44 -16.67 13.34
C GLU A 253 15.45 -17.88 12.39
N GLN A 254 14.30 -18.21 11.79
CA GLN A 254 14.15 -19.24 10.76
C GLN A 254 13.13 -18.76 9.72
N PRO A 255 13.54 -17.87 8.80
CA PRO A 255 12.63 -17.27 7.85
C PRO A 255 12.01 -18.29 6.91
N GLU A 256 12.69 -19.41 6.64
CA GLU A 256 12.24 -20.46 5.73
C GLU A 256 12.30 -21.84 6.37
N LEU A 257 11.23 -22.61 6.17
CA LEU A 257 11.17 -24.03 6.49
C LEU A 257 10.58 -24.76 5.29
N TYR A 258 11.36 -25.67 4.68
CA TYR A 258 10.99 -26.35 3.43
C TYR A 258 10.63 -25.37 2.30
N GLU A 259 11.49 -24.35 2.08
CA GLU A 259 11.30 -23.33 1.02
C GLU A 259 10.03 -22.46 1.18
N CYS A 260 9.33 -22.57 2.32
CA CYS A 260 8.17 -21.73 2.66
C CYS A 260 8.53 -20.74 3.77
N SER A 261 8.13 -19.48 3.61
CA SER A 261 8.34 -18.48 4.66
C SER A 261 7.54 -18.79 5.93
N GLN A 262 8.19 -18.83 7.10
CA GLN A 262 7.49 -19.01 8.37
C GLN A 262 6.86 -17.69 8.85
N LEU A 263 5.55 -17.70 9.05
CA LEU A 263 4.78 -16.54 9.51
C LEU A 263 4.37 -16.68 10.98
N HIS A 264 4.47 -15.59 11.74
CA HIS A 264 3.89 -15.45 13.08
C HIS A 264 2.93 -14.28 13.15
N TYR A 265 2.01 -14.36 14.11
CA TYR A 265 1.05 -13.28 14.32
C TYR A 265 1.68 -12.11 15.07
N THR A 266 1.53 -10.89 14.55
CA THR A 266 1.88 -9.68 15.30
C THR A 266 0.74 -9.27 16.23
N LYS A 267 0.98 -8.25 17.07
CA LYS A 267 -0.06 -7.57 17.86
C LYS A 267 -0.63 -6.33 17.13
N GLU A 268 -0.46 -6.26 15.82
CA GLU A 268 -1.01 -5.19 14.99
C GLU A 268 -2.35 -5.63 14.42
N TYR A 269 -3.36 -4.75 14.53
CA TYR A 269 -4.72 -5.00 14.04
C TYR A 269 -5.19 -3.78 13.27
N ASN A 270 -5.88 -3.98 12.16
CA ASN A 270 -6.47 -2.91 11.36
C ASN A 270 -7.87 -3.29 10.89
N ALA A 271 -8.74 -2.29 10.74
CA ALA A 271 -9.98 -2.42 9.99
C ALA A 271 -9.73 -1.95 8.55
N ILE A 272 -10.13 -2.77 7.57
CA ILE A 272 -9.98 -2.44 6.15
C ILE A 272 -11.30 -2.60 5.41
N PRO A 273 -11.55 -1.81 4.36
CA PRO A 273 -12.66 -2.05 3.44
C PRO A 273 -12.53 -3.45 2.82
N ILE A 274 -13.63 -4.20 2.76
CA ILE A 274 -13.64 -5.54 2.19
C ILE A 274 -13.25 -5.52 0.70
N GLY A 275 -13.58 -4.45 -0.03
CA GLY A 275 -13.17 -4.27 -1.42
C GLY A 275 -11.65 -4.18 -1.64
N SER A 276 -10.86 -4.01 -0.57
CA SER A 276 -9.39 -4.01 -0.63
C SER A 276 -8.77 -5.40 -0.40
N ILE A 277 -9.58 -6.46 -0.28
CA ILE A 277 -9.15 -7.82 0.07
C ILE A 277 -9.17 -8.73 -1.17
N TYR A 278 -8.10 -9.53 -1.33
CA TYR A 278 -7.85 -10.42 -2.48
C TYR A 278 -7.46 -11.85 -2.08
#